data_AF-A0A2V8XVE8-F1
#
_entry.id   AF-A0A2V8XVE8-F1
#
_cell.length_a   1.000
_cell.length_b   1.000
_cell.length_c   1.000
_cell.angle_alpha   90.00
_cell.angle_beta   90.00
_cell.angle_gamma   90.00
#
_symmetry.space_group_name_H-M   'P 1'
#
loop_
_entity.id
_entity.type
_entity.pdbx_description
1 polymer ?
#
loop_
_entity_poly.entity_id
_entity_poly.type
_entity_poly.pdbx_seq_one_letter_code
_entity_poly.pdbx_strand_id
1 'polypeptide(L)' 'MHSQPGWRVLKVQGPFVLSEVGVLAALAKPLAEARISLFAVSTFDTDYLLVVSETLPVALAALERAGHTIHRSKAE' A
#
# COMPACT_ATOMS: atom_id res chain seq x y z
N MET A 1 6.27 23.84 -11.25
CA MET A 1 5.51 22.65 -10.86
C MET A 1 6.50 21.58 -10.47
N HIS A 2 6.50 21.14 -9.20
CA HIS A 2 7.37 20.07 -8.72
C HIS A 2 6.59 18.76 -8.75
N SER A 3 7.21 17.70 -9.29
CA SER A 3 6.66 16.35 -9.25
C SER A 3 7.75 15.39 -8.79
N GLN A 4 7.35 14.36 -8.05
CA GLN A 4 8.22 13.26 -7.69
C GLN A 4 7.80 12.04 -8.53
N PRO A 5 8.59 11.62 -9.52
CA PRO A 5 8.31 10.42 -10.30
C PRO A 5 8.67 9.16 -9.51
N GLY A 6 8.42 7.99 -10.11
CA GLY A 6 8.87 6.72 -9.56
C GLY A 6 8.02 6.19 -8.41
N TRP A 7 6.69 6.34 -8.48
CA TRP A 7 5.79 5.68 -7.53
C TRP A 7 5.46 4.27 -7.98
N ARG A 8 5.29 3.37 -7.01
CA ARG A 8 4.76 2.03 -7.19
C ARG A 8 3.44 1.93 -6.45
N VAL A 9 2.46 1.35 -7.12
CA VAL A 9 1.12 1.20 -6.60
C VAL A 9 0.97 -0.21 -6.02
N LEU A 10 0.51 -0.28 -4.78
CA LEU A 10 -0.01 -1.47 -4.15
C LEU A 10 -1.53 -1.36 -4.13
N LYS A 11 -2.21 -2.22 -4.87
CA LYS A 11 -3.67 -2.33 -4.83
C LYS A 11 -4.03 -3.22 -3.65
N VAL A 12 -4.89 -2.72 -2.77
CA VAL A 12 -5.45 -3.56 -1.72
C VAL A 12 -6.49 -4.48 -2.37
N GLN A 13 -6.47 -5.78 -2.08
CA GLN A 13 -7.39 -6.72 -2.71
C GLN A 13 -8.75 -6.67 -1.99
N GLY A 14 -9.77 -6.19 -2.70
CA GLY A 14 -11.16 -6.16 -2.24
C GLY A 14 -11.99 -7.37 -2.69
N PRO A 15 -13.31 -7.40 -2.40
CA PRO A 15 -14.12 -6.24 -2.02
C PRO A 15 -14.11 -5.96 -0.51
N PHE A 16 -13.85 -4.70 -0.16
CA PHE A 16 -14.10 -4.22 1.20
C PHE A 16 -15.58 -3.90 1.32
N VAL A 17 -16.28 -4.54 2.26
CA VAL A 17 -17.56 -4.00 2.70
C VAL A 17 -17.23 -2.64 3.31
N LEU A 18 -17.88 -1.56 2.88
CA LEU A 18 -17.68 -0.17 3.37
C LEU A 18 -17.67 0.00 4.91
N SER A 19 -18.04 -1.04 5.65
CA SER A 19 -18.03 -1.12 7.12
C SER A 19 -16.71 -1.58 7.74
N GLU A 20 -15.73 -2.05 6.96
CA GLU A 20 -14.45 -2.52 7.50
C GLU A 20 -13.57 -1.35 7.94
N VAL A 21 -13.65 -1.01 9.22
CA VAL A 21 -12.80 0.00 9.85
C VAL A 21 -11.41 -0.58 10.11
N GLY A 22 -10.39 0.23 9.83
CA GLY A 22 -9.01 -0.09 10.22
C GLY A 22 -8.17 -0.79 9.15
N VAL A 23 -8.72 -1.06 7.95
CA VAL A 23 -7.95 -1.60 6.82
C VAL A 23 -6.74 -0.72 6.51
N LEU A 24 -6.97 0.58 6.26
CA LEU A 24 -5.88 1.52 6.00
C LEU A 24 -4.91 1.63 7.18
N ALA A 25 -5.40 1.55 8.42
CA ALA A 25 -4.54 1.59 9.62
C ALA A 25 -3.63 0.35 9.71
N ALA A 26 -4.16 -0.84 9.38
CA ALA A 26 -3.42 -2.09 9.36
C ALA A 26 -2.30 -2.09 8.30
N LEU A 27 -2.44 -1.29 7.24
CA LEU A 27 -1.43 -1.12 6.20
C LEU A 27 -0.47 0.03 6.52
N ALA A 28 -0.98 1.17 7.00
CA ALA A 28 -0.19 2.37 7.26
C ALA A 28 0.75 2.20 8.47
N LYS A 29 0.31 1.50 9.52
CA LYS A 29 1.10 1.29 10.73
C LYS A 29 2.45 0.60 10.46
N PRO A 30 2.52 -0.59 9.83
CA PRO A 30 3.80 -1.24 9.57
C PRO A 30 4.70 -0.44 8.61
N LEU A 31 4.11 0.31 7.66
CA LEU A 31 4.87 1.19 6.77
C LEU A 31 5.48 2.38 7.54
N ALA A 32 4.73 2.98 8.46
CA ALA A 32 5.22 4.06 9.32
C ALA A 32 6.34 3.57 10.26
N GLU A 33 6.20 2.39 10.86
CA GLU A 33 7.25 1.74 11.68
C GLU A 33 8.53 1.48 10.87
N ALA A 34 8.39 1.15 9.57
CA ALA A 34 9.49 1.01 8.63
C ALA A 34 10.03 2.36 8.08
N ARG A 35 9.47 3.50 8.51
CA ARG A 35 9.77 4.86 8.04
C ARG A 35 9.55 5.05 6.54
N ILE A 36 8.50 4.44 6.00
CA ILE A 36 8.10 4.54 4.61
C ILE A 36 6.92 5.50 4.48
N SER A 37 7.12 6.58 3.72
CA SER A 37 6.02 7.46 3.34
C SER A 37 5.11 6.75 2.34
N LEU A 38 3.80 6.98 2.48
CA LEU A 38 2.80 6.47 1.57
C LEU A 38 1.84 7.59 1.15
N PHE A 39 1.25 7.43 -0.01
CA PHE A 39 0.11 8.22 -0.46
C PHE A 39 -1.08 7.27 -0.68
N ALA A 40 -2.14 7.43 0.10
CA ALA A 40 -3.31 6.57 0.05
C ALA A 40 -4.41 7.21 -0.80
N VAL A 41 -4.99 6.44 -1.72
CA VAL A 41 -6.15 6.82 -2.53
C VAL A 41 -7.22 5.77 -2.37
N SER A 42 -8.32 6.13 -1.74
CA SER A 42 -9.50 5.28 -1.62
C SER A 42 -10.43 5.49 -2.82
N THR A 43 -10.91 4.39 -3.39
CA THR A 43 -12.00 4.39 -4.37
C THR A 43 -13.24 3.75 -3.77
N PHE A 44 -14.30 3.60 -4.58
CA PHE A 44 -15.48 2.86 -4.17
C PHE A 44 -15.19 1.37 -3.92
N ASP A 45 -14.30 0.77 -4.73
CA ASP A 45 -14.05 -0.67 -4.71
C ASP A 45 -12.91 -1.08 -3.78
N THR A 46 -11.88 -0.23 -3.66
CA THR A 46 -10.68 -0.55 -2.88
C THR A 46 -9.80 0.66 -2.60
N ASP A 47 -8.78 0.45 -1.77
CA ASP A 47 -7.69 1.38 -1.53
C ASP A 47 -6.47 1.07 -2.42
N TYR A 48 -5.77 2.13 -2.78
CA TYR A 48 -4.46 2.09 -3.43
C TYR A 48 -3.44 2.81 -2.56
N LEU A 49 -2.34 2.13 -2.29
CA LEU A 49 -1.19 2.69 -1.57
C LEU A 49 -0.05 2.93 -2.55
N LEU A 50 0.37 4.17 -2.65
CA LEU A 50 1.52 4.54 -3.46
C LEU A 50 2.74 4.68 -2.55
N VAL A 51 3.83 4.02 -2.93
CA VAL A 51 5.14 4.13 -2.27
C VAL A 51 6.21 4.49 -3.29
N VAL A 52 7.29 5.13 -2.86
CA VAL A 52 8.43 5.42 -3.75
C VAL A 52 9.08 4.10 -4.21
N SER A 53 9.49 4.00 -5.47
CA SER A 53 9.98 2.75 -6.07
C SER A 53 11.17 2.16 -5.31
N GLU A 54 12.05 3.01 -4.81
CA GLU A 54 13.24 2.62 -4.04
C GLU A 54 12.87 1.97 -2.70
N THR A 55 11.73 2.34 -2.10
CA THR A 55 11.28 1.80 -0.81
C THR A 55 10.39 0.57 -0.98
N LEU A 56 9.98 0.22 -2.20
CA LEU A 56 9.08 -0.90 -2.46
C LEU A 56 9.54 -2.21 -1.81
N PRO A 57 10.81 -2.67 -1.92
CA PRO A 57 11.23 -3.91 -1.29
C PRO A 57 11.06 -3.92 0.23
N VAL A 58 11.35 -2.78 0.88
CA VAL A 58 11.20 -2.62 2.33
C VAL A 58 9.72 -2.53 2.72
N ALA A 59 8.90 -1.88 1.90
CA ALA A 59 7.45 -1.78 2.09
C ALA A 59 6.80 -3.17 2.06
N LEU A 60 7.14 -3.98 1.06
CA LEU A 60 6.64 -5.36 0.94
C LEU A 60 7.05 -6.19 2.16
N ALA A 61 8.33 -6.16 2.54
CA ALA A 61 8.82 -6.89 3.70
C ALA A 61 8.14 -6.45 5.01
N ALA A 62 7.89 -5.15 5.20
CA ALA A 62 7.18 -4.63 6.37
C ALA A 62 5.73 -5.12 6.42
N LEU A 63 5.04 -5.12 5.28
CA LEU A 63 3.66 -5.61 5.16
C LEU A 63 3.59 -7.12 5.40
N GLU A 64 4.49 -7.92 4.81
CA GLU A 64 4.57 -9.37 5.02
C GLU A 64 4.83 -9.71 6.49
N ARG A 65 5.76 -9.00 7.14
CA ARG A 65 6.04 -9.16 8.58
C ARG A 65 4.86 -8.81 9.48
N ALA A 66 3.99 -7.91 9.02
CA ALA A 66 2.75 -7.55 9.70
C ALA A 66 1.60 -8.55 9.44
N GLY A 67 1.86 -9.59 8.64
CA GLY A 67 0.89 -10.65 8.33
C GLY A 67 0.10 -10.45 7.03
N HIS A 68 0.45 -9.45 6.21
CA HIS A 68 -0.22 -9.22 4.93
C HIS A 68 0.31 -10.14 3.83
N THR A 69 -0.58 -10.64 2.98
CA THR A 69 -0.21 -11.45 1.81
C THR A 69 0.02 -10.56 0.59
N ILE A 70 1.14 -10.74 -0.10
CA ILE A 70 1.48 -9.98 -1.31
C ILE A 70 1.28 -10.83 -2.56
N HIS A 71 0.45 -10.33 -3.48
CA HIS A 71 0.30 -10.90 -4.83
C HIS A 71 0.98 -9.98 -5.85
N ARG A 72 1.88 -10.54 -6.67
CA ARG A 72 2.45 -9.81 -7.80
C ARG A 72 1.50 -9.94 -8.98
N SER A 73 0.95 -8.83 -9.46
CA SER A 73 0.28 -8.86 -10.75
C SER A 73 1.30 -9.15 -11.84
N LYS A 74 0.90 -9.90 -12.86
CA LYS A 74 1.68 -9.96 -14.09
C LYS A 74 1.71 -8.53 -14.67
N ALA A 75 2.87 -8.09 -15.14
CA ALA A 75 2.92 -6.90 -15.99
C ALA A 75 2.19 -7.30 -17.28
N GLU A 76 1.06 -6.66 -17.56
CA GLU A 76 0.47 -6.63 -18.90
C GLU A 76 1.18 -5.59 -19.75
#